data_AF-A0A554JZ42-F1
#
_entry.id   AF-A0A554JZ42-F1
#
_cell.length_a   1.000
_cell.length_b   1.000
_cell.length_c   1.000
_cell.angle_alpha   90.00
_cell.angle_beta   90.00
_cell.angle_gamma   90.00
#
_symmetry.space_group_name_H-M   'P 1'
#
loop_
_entity.id
_entity.type
_entity.pdbx_description
1 polymer ?
#
loop_
_entity_poly.entity_id
_entity_poly.type
_entity_poly.pdbx_seq_one_letter_code
_entity_poly.pdbx_strand_id
1 'polypeptide(L)' 'MTLFGKQTSITNDEVEKLLHISDATATRYLEILEKENKIKQSGKTGKGVSYTKI' A
#
# COMPACT_ATOMS: atom_id res chain seq x y z
N MET A 1 -4.88 10.83 -10.37
CA MET A 1 -3.56 10.28 -9.96
C MET A 1 -3.76 8.82 -9.57
N THR A 2 -3.12 7.88 -10.26
CA THR A 2 -3.24 6.45 -9.99
C THR A 2 -2.10 5.99 -9.09
N LEU A 3 -2.43 5.46 -7.90
CA LEU A 3 -1.45 4.91 -6.95
C LEU A 3 -0.63 3.75 -7.56
N PHE A 4 -1.26 2.97 -8.43
CA PHE A 4 -0.67 1.86 -9.19
C PHE A 4 -0.56 2.27 -10.66
N GLY A 5 0.40 3.12 -10.99
CA GLY A 5 0.67 3.52 -12.37
C GLY A 5 1.52 2.49 -13.11
N LYS A 6 2.84 2.54 -12.86
CA LYS A 6 3.86 1.67 -13.51
C LYS A 6 4.44 0.61 -12.56
N GLN A 7 4.29 0.82 -11.25
CA GLN A 7 4.81 -0.05 -10.20
C GLN A 7 3.75 -1.10 -9.88
N THR A 8 4.12 -2.37 -10.00
CA THR A 8 3.22 -3.51 -9.73
C THR A 8 3.05 -3.75 -8.23
N SER A 9 3.99 -3.25 -7.41
CA SER A 9 4.02 -3.33 -5.96
C SER A 9 4.32 -1.97 -5.33
N ILE A 10 3.71 -1.67 -4.18
CA ILE A 10 3.96 -0.46 -3.38
C ILE A 10 4.13 -0.82 -1.90
N THR A 11 5.02 -0.14 -1.17
CA THR A 11 5.17 -0.28 0.29
C THR A 11 4.46 0.83 1.05
N ASN A 12 4.29 0.67 2.37
CA ASN A 12 3.73 1.71 3.22
C ASN A 12 4.52 3.03 3.12
N ASP A 13 5.84 2.94 3.22
CA ASP A 13 6.76 4.08 3.10
C ASP A 13 6.59 4.85 1.78
N GLU A 14 6.31 4.15 0.67
CA GLU A 14 6.04 4.79 -0.62
C GLU A 14 4.69 5.51 -0.62
N VAL A 15 3.65 4.91 -0.02
CA VAL A 15 2.33 5.55 0.14
C VAL A 15 2.42 6.80 1.00
N GLU A 16 3.17 6.77 2.10
CA GLU A 16 3.42 7.93 2.95
C GLU A 16 4.03 9.09 2.16
N LYS A 17 5.04 8.82 1.34
CA LYS A 17 5.72 9.83 0.52
C LYS A 17 4.85 10.35 -0.62
N LEU A 18 4.03 9.50 -1.22
CA LEU A 18 3.17 9.88 -2.35
C LEU A 18 1.97 10.72 -1.91
N LEU A 19 1.39 10.39 -0.75
CA LEU A 19 0.19 11.05 -0.24
C LEU A 19 0.50 12.11 0.83
N HIS A 20 1.77 12.22 1.26
CA HIS A 20 2.22 13.10 2.34
C HIS A 20 1.43 12.88 3.64
N ILE A 21 1.25 11.61 4.00
CA ILE A 21 0.51 11.18 5.19
C ILE A 21 1.42 10.43 6.15
N SER A 22 0.96 10.22 7.38
CA SER A 22 1.67 9.42 8.37
C SER A 22 1.59 7.92 8.07
N ASP A 23 2.61 7.18 8.52
CA ASP A 23 2.70 5.70 8.49
C ASP A 23 1.40 5.00 8.91
N ALA A 24 0.82 5.42 10.03
CA ALA A 24 -0.43 4.86 10.53
C ALA A 24 -1.62 5.09 9.57
N THR A 25 -1.63 6.22 8.87
CA THR A 25 -2.69 6.58 7.92
C THR A 25 -2.52 5.81 6.61
N ALA A 26 -1.28 5.68 6.13
CA ALA A 26 -0.94 4.88 4.96
C ALA A 26 -1.32 3.41 5.17
N THR A 27 -1.00 2.84 6.34
CA THR A 27 -1.36 1.47 6.71
C THR A 27 -2.86 1.28 6.66
N ARG A 28 -3.61 2.21 7.26
CA ARG A 28 -5.08 2.14 7.27
C ARG A 28 -5.71 2.26 5.89
N TYR A 29 -5.14 3.06 4.98
CA TYR A 29 -5.61 3.11 3.60
C TYR A 29 -5.34 1.80 2.85
N LEU A 30 -4.16 1.22 3.02
CA LEU A 30 -3.80 -0.06 2.40
C LEU A 30 -4.69 -1.20 2.92
N GLU A 31 -4.97 -1.25 4.22
CA GLU A 31 -5.92 -2.22 4.81
C GLU A 31 -7.33 -2.10 4.22
N ILE A 32 -7.83 -0.86 4.03
CA ILE A 32 -9.14 -0.64 3.42
C ILE A 32 -9.14 -1.16 1.97
N LEU A 33 -8.11 -0.83 1.19
CA LEU A 33 -7.99 -1.28 -0.20
C LEU A 33 -7.86 -2.80 -0.31
N GLU A 34 -7.16 -3.45 0.63
CA GLU A 34 -7.06 -4.90 0.70
C GLU A 34 -8.41 -5.54 1.05
N LYS A 35 -9.13 -4.98 2.04
CA LYS A 35 -10.47 -5.42 2.41
C LYS A 35 -11.48 -5.27 1.27
N GLU A 36 -11.32 -4.24 0.46
CA GLU A 36 -12.09 -4.01 -0.77
C GLU A 36 -11.64 -4.88 -1.95
N ASN A 37 -10.67 -5.80 -1.76
CA ASN A 37 -10.11 -6.66 -2.81
C ASN A 37 -9.53 -5.90 -4.01
N LYS A 38 -9.05 -4.67 -3.81
CA LYS A 38 -8.37 -3.88 -4.85
C LYS A 38 -6.88 -4.17 -4.94
N ILE A 39 -6.30 -4.54 -3.80
CA ILE A 39 -4.88 -4.85 -3.65
C ILE A 39 -4.72 -6.11 -2.81
N LYS A 40 -3.55 -6.70 -2.86
CA LYS A 40 -3.17 -7.88 -2.08
C LYS A 40 -1.87 -7.61 -1.34
N GLN A 41 -1.83 -7.91 -0.04
CA GLN A 41 -0.60 -7.87 0.72
C GLN A 41 0.30 -9.08 0.40
N SER A 42 1.58 -8.80 0.16
CA SER A 42 2.66 -9.76 0.02
C SER A 42 3.62 -9.57 1.20
N GLY A 43 3.73 -10.60 2.04
CA GLY A 43 4.41 -10.53 3.34
C GLY A 43 3.43 -10.34 4.50
N LYS A 44 3.78 -10.79 5.71
CA LYS A 44 2.89 -10.73 6.89
C LYS A 44 3.13 -9.51 7.77
N THR A 45 4.39 -9.20 8.11
CA THR A 45 4.74 -8.07 8.99
C THR A 45 6.13 -7.51 8.66
N GLY A 46 6.37 -6.25 9.00
CA GLY A 46 7.69 -5.60 8.93
C GLY A 46 8.11 -5.11 7.54
N LYS A 47 9.41 -4.85 7.36
CA LYS A 47 10.00 -4.22 6.16
C LYS A 47 9.84 -5.00 4.85
N GLY A 48 9.38 -6.25 4.92
CA GLY A 48 9.12 -7.10 3.75
C GLY A 48 7.68 -7.02 3.23
N VAL A 49 6.83 -6.19 3.86
CA VAL A 49 5.44 -6.05 3.44
C VAL A 49 5.34 -5.13 2.23
N SER A 50 4.73 -5.62 1.17
CA SER A 50 4.44 -4.89 -0.05
C SER A 50 3.02 -5.20 -0.51
N TYR A 51 2.40 -4.29 -1.26
CA TYR A 51 1.03 -4.43 -1.74
C TYR A 51 1.01 -4.40 -3.25
N THR A 52 0.35 -5.36 -3.87
CA THR A 52 0.22 -5.46 -5.33
C THR A 52 -1.24 -5.32 -5.74
N LYS A 53 -1.52 -4.60 -6.82
CA LYS A 53 -2.87 -4.49 -7.36
C LYS A 53 -3.34 -5.83 -7.94
N ILE A 54 -4.61 -6.16 -7.73
CA ILE A 54 -5.30 -7.32 -8.34
C ILE A 54 -5.90 -6.93 -9.70
#